data_AF-A0A231PLS6-F1
#
_entry.id   AF-A0A231PLS6-F1
#
_cell.length_a   1.000
_cell.length_b   1.000
_cell.length_c   1.000
_cell.angle_alpha   90.00
_cell.angle_beta   90.00
_cell.angle_gamma   90.00
#
_symmetry.space_group_name_H-M   'P 1'
#
loop_
_entity.id
_entity.type
_entity.pdbx_description
1 polymer ?
#
loop_
_entity_poly.entity_id
_entity_poly.type
_entity_poly.pdbx_seq_one_letter_code
_entity_poly.pdbx_strand_id
1 'polypeptide(L)'
;MITFGQMPERLEAAGLPKLTHQRCRQLAEEDPDWPIPMDRAVKVGRMRLFDWNVLEPYFRNRKSRQGQRPSKPRETHPDVTSERDAENHDGGSE
;
A
#
# COMPACT_ATOMS: atom_id res chain seq x y z
N MET A 1 -18.15 -9.21 5.64
CA MET A 1 -16.68 -9.26 5.59
C MET A 1 -16.23 -9.63 4.18
N ILE A 2 -15.27 -8.91 3.61
CA ILE A 2 -14.72 -9.15 2.27
C ILE A 2 -13.19 -9.07 2.28
N THR A 3 -12.52 -9.71 1.33
CA THR A 3 -11.05 -9.59 1.16
C THR A 3 -10.73 -8.59 0.05
N PHE A 4 -9.45 -8.18 -0.05
CA PHE A 4 -8.98 -7.40 -1.20
C PHE A 4 -9.33 -8.06 -2.54
N GLY A 5 -9.34 -9.40 -2.57
CA GLY A 5 -9.69 -10.22 -3.73
C GLY A 5 -11.15 -10.11 -4.19
N GLN A 6 -12.03 -9.67 -3.29
CA GLN A 6 -13.48 -9.60 -3.50
C GLN A 6 -13.96 -8.15 -3.60
N MET A 7 -13.10 -7.18 -3.31
CA MET A 7 -13.42 -5.75 -3.40
C MET A 7 -13.94 -5.27 -4.76
N PRO A 8 -13.35 -5.61 -5.93
CA PRO A 8 -13.82 -5.08 -7.21
C PRO A 8 -15.18 -5.61 -7.59
N GLU A 9 -15.40 -6.90 -7.37
CA GLU A 9 -16.71 -7.52 -7.58
C GLU A 9 -17.76 -6.84 -6.69
N ARG A 10 -17.39 -6.51 -5.44
CA ARG A 10 -18.28 -5.79 -4.55
C ARG A 10 -18.53 -4.33 -4.92
N LEU A 11 -17.50 -3.63 -5.38
CA LEU A 11 -17.62 -2.26 -5.89
C LEU A 11 -18.56 -2.22 -7.09
N GLU A 12 -18.40 -3.14 -8.04
CA GLU A 12 -19.29 -3.24 -9.19
C GLU A 12 -20.72 -3.57 -8.77
N ALA A 13 -20.91 -4.54 -7.88
CA ALA A 13 -22.23 -4.90 -7.36
C ALA A 13 -22.94 -3.75 -6.63
N ALA A 14 -22.18 -2.78 -6.09
CA ALA A 14 -22.71 -1.58 -5.45
C ALA A 14 -22.86 -0.38 -6.40
N GLY A 15 -22.57 -0.54 -7.69
CA GLY A 15 -22.62 0.54 -8.68
C GLY A 15 -21.53 1.60 -8.50
N LEU A 16 -20.45 1.26 -7.80
CA LEU A 16 -19.30 2.13 -7.54
C LEU A 16 -18.22 1.95 -8.62
N PRO A 17 -17.31 2.93 -8.78
CA PRO A 17 -16.22 2.81 -9.75
C PRO A 17 -15.37 1.56 -9.49
N LYS A 18 -15.17 0.75 -10.54
CA LYS A 18 -14.33 -0.45 -10.50
C LYS A 18 -12.88 -0.07 -10.17
N LEU A 19 -12.39 -0.56 -9.03
CA LEU A 19 -10.98 -0.43 -8.61
C LEU A 19 -10.35 -1.81 -8.54
N THR A 20 -9.12 -1.95 -9.02
CA THR A 20 -8.38 -3.22 -8.93
C THR A 20 -7.93 -3.50 -7.50
N HIS A 21 -7.67 -4.78 -7.18
CA HIS A 21 -7.19 -5.20 -5.85
C HIS A 21 -5.93 -4.44 -5.43
N GLN A 22 -5.05 -4.20 -6.40
CA GLN A 22 -3.80 -3.46 -6.20
C GLN A 22 -4.05 -2.00 -5.82
N ARG A 23 -5.05 -1.34 -6.43
CA ARG A 23 -5.42 0.02 -6.03
C ARG A 23 -6.07 0.06 -4.66
N CYS A 24 -6.95 -0.88 -4.34
CA CYS A 24 -7.52 -0.96 -2.99
C CYS A 24 -6.44 -1.16 -1.92
N ARG A 25 -5.42 -1.99 -2.21
CA ARG A 25 -4.27 -2.18 -1.33
C ARG A 25 -3.46 -0.90 -1.14
N GLN A 26 -3.13 -0.21 -2.23
CA GLN A 26 -2.43 1.08 -2.15
C GLN A 26 -3.22 2.12 -1.34
N LEU A 27 -4.54 2.18 -1.48
CA LEU A 27 -5.35 3.09 -0.67
C LEU A 27 -5.31 2.74 0.82
N ALA A 28 -5.38 1.46 1.17
CA ALA A 28 -5.24 1.03 2.55
C ALA A 28 -3.86 1.36 3.17
N GLU A 29 -2.84 1.59 2.34
CA GLU A 29 -1.46 1.92 2.78
C GLU A 29 -1.16 3.43 2.72
N GLU A 30 -1.73 4.16 1.76
CA GLU A 30 -1.39 5.56 1.47
C GLU A 30 -2.48 6.56 1.86
N ASP A 31 -3.74 6.13 1.91
CA ASP A 31 -4.88 7.03 2.12
C ASP A 31 -5.21 7.11 3.62
N PRO A 32 -4.98 8.25 4.29
CA PRO A 32 -5.27 8.40 5.71
C PRO A 32 -6.77 8.41 6.01
N ASP A 33 -7.61 8.71 5.01
CA ASP A 33 -9.07 8.66 5.08
C ASP A 33 -9.62 7.23 4.95
N TRP A 34 -8.75 6.24 4.72
CA TRP A 34 -9.16 4.85 4.61
C TRP A 34 -9.75 4.35 5.94
N PRO A 35 -11.00 3.85 5.95
CA PRO A 35 -11.75 3.68 7.19
C PRO A 35 -11.33 2.45 8.01
N ILE A 36 -10.65 1.48 7.39
CA ILE A 36 -10.21 0.25 8.05
C ILE A 36 -8.70 0.07 7.85
N PRO A 37 -7.86 0.65 8.73
CA PRO A 37 -6.42 0.50 8.60
C PRO A 37 -6.01 -0.98 8.68
N MET A 38 -4.87 -1.29 8.08
CA MET A 38 -4.36 -2.65 7.95
C MET A 38 -4.23 -3.41 9.28
N ASP A 39 -4.01 -2.70 10.38
CA ASP A 39 -3.92 -3.23 11.75
C ASP A 39 -5.28 -3.63 12.33
N ARG A 40 -6.35 -2.92 11.94
CA ARG A 40 -7.73 -3.24 12.34
C ARG A 40 -8.43 -4.25 11.43
N ALA A 41 -7.83 -4.60 10.30
CA ALA A 41 -8.36 -5.63 9.42
C ALA A 41 -8.30 -7.00 10.12
N VAL A 42 -9.40 -7.75 10.06
CA VAL A 42 -9.46 -9.06 10.71
C VAL A 42 -8.54 -10.01 9.93
N LYS A 43 -7.46 -10.46 10.58
CA LYS A 43 -6.49 -11.38 10.01
C LYS A 43 -6.99 -12.81 10.14
N VAL A 44 -7.25 -13.46 9.01
CA VAL A 44 -7.61 -14.88 8.94
C VAL A 44 -6.54 -15.59 8.13
N GLY A 45 -5.61 -16.22 8.84
CA GLY A 45 -4.41 -16.82 8.24
C GLY A 45 -3.53 -15.78 7.54
N ARG A 46 -3.40 -15.91 6.21
CA ARG A 46 -2.67 -14.97 5.35
C ARG A 46 -3.58 -13.90 4.72
N MET A 47 -4.89 -14.04 4.90
CA MET A 47 -5.88 -13.13 4.34
C MET A 47 -6.26 -12.05 5.34
N ARG A 48 -6.66 -10.90 4.81
CA ARG A 48 -7.22 -9.79 5.57
C ARG A 48 -8.66 -9.58 5.14
N LEU A 49 -9.55 -9.54 6.13
CA LEU A 49 -10.97 -9.32 5.96
C LEU A 49 -11.32 -7.90 6.41
N PHE A 50 -12.17 -7.27 5.63
CA PHE A 50 -12.64 -5.91 5.81
C PHE A 50 -14.16 -5.90 5.90
N ASP A 51 -14.71 -5.02 6.72
CA ASP A 51 -16.15 -4.84 6.78
C ASP A 51 -16.63 -4.00 5.60
N TRP A 52 -17.56 -4.56 4.81
CA TRP A 52 -18.09 -3.88 3.63
C TRP A 52 -18.96 -2.69 4.01
N ASN A 53 -19.74 -2.77 5.10
CA ASN A 53 -20.63 -1.67 5.49
C ASN A 53 -19.87 -0.41 5.87
N VAL A 54 -18.62 -0.56 6.32
CA VAL A 54 -17.72 0.54 6.65
C VAL A 54 -17.00 1.06 5.40
N LEU A 55 -16.64 0.18 4.48
CA LEU A 55 -15.93 0.55 3.24
C LEU A 55 -16.83 1.19 2.19
N GLU A 56 -18.06 0.70 2.04
CA GLU A 56 -19.03 1.19 1.06
C GLU A 56 -19.21 2.73 1.12
N PRO A 57 -19.53 3.34 2.28
CA PRO A 57 -19.69 4.80 2.35
C PRO A 57 -18.40 5.55 2.05
N TYR A 58 -17.22 5.01 2.40
CA TYR A 58 -15.95 5.61 2.01
C TYR A 58 -15.81 5.65 0.48
N PHE A 59 -16.01 4.52 -0.20
CA PHE A 59 -15.90 4.48 -1.66
C PHE A 59 -16.97 5.32 -2.36
N ARG A 60 -18.16 5.42 -1.77
CA ARG A 60 -19.28 6.23 -2.28
C ARG A 60 -19.02 7.72 -2.12
N ASN A 61 -18.45 8.13 -0.98
CA ASN A 61 -18.15 9.54 -0.70
C ASN A 61 -16.81 9.97 -1.30
N ARG A 62 -15.95 9.01 -1.65
CA ARG A 62 -14.70 9.24 -2.38
C ARG A 62 -15.02 9.75 -3.78
N LYS A 63 -15.10 11.08 -3.92
CA LYS A 63 -15.04 11.73 -5.24
C LYS A 63 -13.77 11.22 -5.91
N SER A 64 -13.96 10.42 -6.97
CA SER A 64 -12.89 9.94 -7.82
C SER A 64 -12.01 11.14 -8.15
N ARG A 65 -10.82 11.24 -7.54
CA ARG A 65 -9.79 12.25 -7.88
C ARG A 65 -9.18 11.86 -9.23
N GLN A 66 -10.02 11.62 -10.23
CA GLN A 66 -9.65 11.32 -11.60
C GLN A 66 -9.15 12.63 -12.21
N GLY A 67 -7.92 13.02 -11.84
CA GLY A 67 -7.31 14.29 -12.25
C GLY A 67 -6.06 14.68 -11.48
N GLN A 68 -5.89 14.23 -10.23
CA GLN A 68 -4.65 14.47 -9.48
C GLN A 68 -3.73 13.26 -9.63
N ARG A 69 -2.79 13.35 -10.58
CA ARG A 69 -1.61 12.48 -10.57
C ARG A 69 -0.90 12.75 -9.23
N PRO A 70 -0.79 11.79 -8.30
CA PRO A 70 0.16 11.99 -7.21
C PRO A 70 1.53 12.03 -7.87
N SER A 71 2.17 13.18 -7.84
CA SER A 71 3.61 13.31 -8.05
C SER A 71 4.29 12.56 -6.91
N LYS A 72 4.39 11.24 -7.02
CA LYS A 72 5.28 10.48 -6.14
C LYS A 72 6.67 10.63 -6.72
N PRO A 73 7.63 11.30 -6.03
CA PRO A 73 9.02 11.04 -6.34
C PRO A 73 9.23 9.55 -6.18
N ARG A 74 9.77 8.93 -7.23
CA ARG A 74 10.39 7.61 -7.16
C ARG A 74 11.47 7.74 -6.11
N GLU A 75 11.22 7.25 -4.89
CA GLU A 75 12.30 6.95 -3.96
C GLU A 75 13.09 5.81 -4.59
N THR A 76 14.03 6.22 -5.43
CA THR A 76 15.24 5.49 -5.73
C THR A 76 15.81 5.09 -4.37
N HIS A 77 15.68 3.83 -3.98
CA HIS A 77 16.63 3.27 -3.03
C HIS A 77 18.01 3.47 -3.65
N PRO A 78 18.88 4.34 -3.13
CA PRO A 78 20.28 4.23 -3.50
C PRO A 78 20.76 2.96 -2.78
N ASP A 79 20.92 1.88 -3.55
CA ASP A 79 21.82 0.81 -3.17
C ASP A 79 23.22 1.42 -3.13
N VAL A 80 23.56 2.03 -2.00
CA VAL A 80 24.92 2.49 -1.71
C VAL A 80 25.70 1.25 -1.29
N THR A 81 26.07 0.44 -2.28
CA THR A 81 27.17 -0.51 -2.14
C THR A 81 28.37 0.08 -2.85
N SER A 82 28.95 1.09 -2.23
CA SER A 82 30.32 1.59 -2.45
C SER A 82 30.62 2.36 -1.16
N GLU A 83 31.67 2.05 -0.41
CA GLU A 83 33.03 2.23 -0.86
C GLU A 83 34.00 1.57 0.15
N ARG A 84 34.94 0.81 -0.40
CA ARG A 84 36.37 0.71 -0.05
C ARG A 84 36.76 1.12 1.38
N ASP A 85 37.30 0.15 2.12
CA ASP A 85 38.44 0.38 2.99
C ASP A 85 39.68 -0.14 2.26
N ALA A 86 40.42 0.78 1.65
CA ALA A 86 41.75 0.57 1.13
C ALA A 86 42.71 1.40 1.98
N GLU A 87 43.87 0.81 2.30
CA GLU A 87 45.07 1.45 2.86
C GLU A 87 44.95 1.94 4.31
N ASN A 88 45.87 1.72 5.24
CA ASN A 88 47.32 1.46 5.27
C ASN A 88 47.60 1.16 6.80
N HIS A 89 48.69 0.61 7.34
CA HIS A 89 50.13 0.75 7.09
C HIS A 89 50.83 -0.26 8.04
N ASP A 90 51.93 -0.86 7.57
CA ASP A 90 53.24 -1.02 8.23
C ASP A 90 53.40 -1.59 9.67
N GLY A 91 54.29 -2.59 9.80
CA GLY A 91 55.07 -2.81 11.02
C GLY A 91 55.44 -4.25 11.37
N GLY A 92 56.70 -4.61 11.18
CA GLY A 92 57.45 -5.31 12.24
C GLY A 92 57.74 -6.81 12.10
N SER A 93 59.01 -7.09 11.92
CA SER A 93 59.75 -8.35 12.03
C SER A 93 59.43 -9.22 13.26
N GLU A 94 59.62 -10.54 13.11
CA GLU A 94 60.48 -11.36 13.98
C GLU A 94 61.02 -12.59 13.22
#